data_AF-A0A535LYW8-F1
#
_entry.id   AF-A0A535LYW8-F1
#
_cell.length_a   1.000
_cell.length_b   1.000
_cell.length_c   1.000
_cell.angle_alpha   90.00
_cell.angle_beta   90.00
_cell.angle_gamma   90.00
#
_symmetry.space_group_name_H-M   'P 1'
#
loop_
_entity.id
_entity.type
_entity.pdbx_description
1 polymer ?
#
loop_
_entity_poly.entity_id
_entity_poly.type
_entity_poly.pdbx_seq_one_letter_code
_entity_poly.pdbx_strand_id
1 'polypeptide(L)'
;MLPKADADDLPAPETAVSRAVPRGTSIQAAPTPAHRRELTFRAVATAMAVAALIGGSYPYVVLKIGYGPNISVVSAFFGYLALSAIAFFTGIRGTRWENNLVQTAGTAAGEAGFMCVVLAAMDMLNARPELGFSLHLSSLQIFGWLSVAGLIGVLLAVPLRCHYIDDENLPFPDGTAAGETMMVLDLDKTQARARVRALGWGLLASALTAFFRDFHWKATLAGKARQLLPFIPGEIPFGAHGAALRMGTEVSLLSIGSGIIVGLRVTLAMGLGMVISWVISPPLLTTRHIVADQTYGLVL
;
A
#
# COMPACT_ATOMS: atom_id res chain seq x y z
N MET A 1 44.87 52.41 13.34
CA MET A 1 44.52 51.33 14.29
C MET A 1 43.01 51.31 14.43
N LEU A 2 42.34 50.37 13.77
CA LEU A 2 40.93 50.07 13.96
C LEU A 2 40.85 48.59 14.38
N PRO A 3 40.16 48.23 15.47
CA PRO A 3 40.11 46.85 15.95
C PRO A 3 39.23 45.96 15.05
N LYS A 4 39.66 44.71 14.82
CA LYS A 4 38.85 43.64 14.23
C LYS A 4 37.69 43.30 15.17
N ALA A 5 36.47 43.24 14.65
CA ALA A 5 35.33 42.63 15.33
C ALA A 5 35.36 41.12 15.05
N ASP A 6 35.40 40.32 16.11
CA ASP A 6 35.37 38.86 16.06
C ASP A 6 33.96 38.35 15.71
N ALA A 7 33.90 37.34 14.85
CA ALA A 7 32.68 36.78 14.28
C ALA A 7 31.92 35.81 15.21
N ASP A 8 32.16 35.87 16.53
CA ASP A 8 31.63 34.93 17.53
C ASP A 8 30.43 35.47 18.33
N ASP A 9 29.96 36.69 18.06
CA ASP A 9 28.85 37.34 18.80
C ASP A 9 27.48 37.26 18.10
N LEU A 10 27.22 36.22 17.30
CA LEU A 10 25.86 35.95 16.81
C LEU A 10 25.14 34.99 17.77
N PRO A 11 23.99 35.37 18.36
CA PRO A 11 23.24 34.49 19.24
C PRO A 11 22.76 33.25 18.46
N ALA A 12 23.03 32.06 19.00
CA ALA A 12 22.57 30.80 18.44
C ALA A 12 21.04 30.78 18.32
N PRO A 13 20.46 30.22 17.23
CA PRO A 13 19.02 30.12 17.10
C PRO A 13 18.46 29.25 18.22
N GLU A 14 17.51 29.83 18.95
CA GLU A 14 16.80 29.22 20.07
C GLU A 14 16.22 27.86 19.64
N THR A 15 16.84 26.78 20.13
CA THR A 15 16.35 25.42 19.90
C THR A 15 14.98 25.31 20.55
N ALA A 16 13.94 25.28 19.71
CA ALA A 16 12.58 25.00 20.15
C ALA A 16 12.59 23.65 20.88
N VAL A 17 12.51 23.71 22.21
CA VAL A 17 12.32 22.53 23.07
C VAL A 17 10.96 21.94 22.71
N SER A 18 10.96 21.01 21.75
CA SER A 18 9.81 20.23 21.36
C SER A 18 9.38 19.39 22.57
N ARG A 19 8.26 19.79 23.19
CA ARG A 19 7.64 19.04 24.29
C ARG A 19 7.31 17.64 23.79
N ALA A 20 8.00 16.63 24.34
CA ALA A 20 7.69 15.23 24.09
C ALA A 20 6.22 14.96 24.41
N VAL A 21 5.44 14.61 23.39
CA VAL A 21 4.07 14.12 23.56
C VAL A 21 4.13 12.83 24.39
N PRO A 22 3.33 12.69 25.46
CA PRO A 22 3.32 11.46 26.26
C PRO A 22 2.94 10.28 25.37
N ARG A 23 3.86 9.34 25.17
CA ARG A 23 3.60 8.10 24.44
C ARG A 23 2.56 7.32 25.24
N GLY A 24 1.35 7.21 24.71
CA GLY A 24 0.38 6.21 25.18
C GLY A 24 1.01 4.83 25.08
N THR A 25 0.83 4.03 26.13
CA THR A 25 1.26 2.64 26.37
C THR A 25 1.81 1.89 25.14
N SER A 26 3.04 2.20 24.73
CA SER A 26 3.75 1.38 23.73
C SER A 26 4.01 0.02 24.36
N ILE A 27 3.67 -1.07 23.66
CA ILE A 27 3.96 -2.43 24.13
C ILE A 27 5.47 -2.50 24.41
N GLN A 28 5.87 -2.63 25.67
CA GLN A 28 7.29 -2.67 26.02
C GLN A 28 7.92 -3.90 25.38
N ALA A 29 8.75 -3.67 24.36
CA ALA A 29 9.52 -4.71 23.73
C ALA A 29 10.49 -5.32 24.77
N ALA A 30 10.39 -6.64 24.98
CA ALA A 30 11.33 -7.37 25.82
C ALA A 30 12.79 -7.09 25.42
N PRO A 31 13.73 -7.11 26.40
CA PRO A 31 15.13 -6.73 26.19
C PRO A 31 15.76 -7.49 25.01
N THR A 32 16.49 -6.75 24.17
CA THR A 32 17.10 -7.25 22.94
C THR A 32 18.13 -8.35 23.24
N PRO A 33 17.95 -9.60 22.75
CA PRO A 33 18.93 -10.66 22.94
C PRO A 33 20.20 -10.44 22.10
N ALA A 34 21.35 -10.88 22.62
CA ALA A 34 22.69 -10.66 22.05
C ALA A 34 22.94 -11.34 20.68
N HIS A 35 22.13 -12.34 20.29
CA HIS A 35 22.21 -12.99 18.99
C HIS A 35 20.84 -13.01 18.33
N ARG A 36 20.66 -12.20 17.28
CA ARG A 36 19.42 -12.13 16.52
C ARG A 36 19.51 -13.05 15.31
N ARG A 37 18.62 -14.04 15.24
CA ARG A 37 18.42 -14.83 14.01
C ARG A 37 17.57 -14.00 13.04
N GLU A 38 18.21 -13.06 12.34
CA GLU A 38 17.56 -12.20 11.33
C GLU A 38 17.61 -12.83 9.94
N LEU A 39 18.78 -13.36 9.55
CA LEU A 39 19.02 -13.88 8.21
C LEU A 39 19.17 -15.40 8.26
N THR A 40 18.05 -16.10 8.06
CA THR A 40 18.00 -17.56 7.93
C THR A 40 17.53 -17.94 6.53
N PHE A 41 17.93 -19.13 6.05
CA PHE A 41 17.48 -19.61 4.73
C PHE A 41 15.96 -19.64 4.61
N ARG A 42 15.24 -20.08 5.65
CA ARG A 42 13.77 -20.05 5.66
C ARG A 42 13.21 -18.64 5.63
N ALA A 43 13.84 -17.66 6.29
CA ALA A 43 13.38 -16.28 6.28
C ALA A 43 13.55 -15.68 4.89
N VAL A 44 14.68 -15.93 4.23
CA VAL A 44 14.92 -15.53 2.83
C VAL A 44 13.91 -16.18 1.88
N ALA A 45 13.72 -17.49 1.98
CA ALA A 45 12.75 -18.20 1.13
C ALA A 45 11.32 -17.70 1.35
N THR A 46 10.93 -17.45 2.60
CA THR A 46 9.62 -16.88 2.94
C THR A 46 9.50 -15.44 2.42
N ALA A 47 10.55 -14.64 2.55
CA ALA A 47 10.60 -13.26 2.05
C ALA A 47 10.41 -13.21 0.54
N MET A 48 11.08 -14.08 -0.22
CA MET A 48 10.89 -14.18 -1.67
C MET A 48 9.46 -14.58 -2.05
N ALA A 49 8.87 -15.55 -1.35
CA ALA A 49 7.50 -16.00 -1.62
C ALA A 49 6.47 -14.89 -1.34
N VAL A 50 6.59 -14.21 -0.20
CA VAL A 50 5.70 -13.09 0.15
C VAL A 50 5.93 -11.89 -0.77
N ALA A 51 7.18 -11.57 -1.11
CA ALA A 51 7.50 -10.52 -2.06
C ALA A 51 6.87 -10.77 -3.44
N ALA A 52 6.93 -12.00 -3.95
CA ALA A 52 6.29 -12.35 -5.22
C ALA A 52 4.75 -12.22 -5.15
N LEU A 53 4.13 -12.70 -4.07
CA LEU A 53 2.68 -12.57 -3.84
C LEU A 53 2.25 -11.10 -3.79
N ILE A 54 2.97 -10.29 -3.01
CA ILE A 54 2.65 -8.89 -2.78
C ILE A 54 2.92 -8.06 -4.04
N GLY A 55 4.09 -8.21 -4.66
CA GLY A 55 4.44 -7.51 -5.89
C GLY A 55 3.52 -7.87 -7.07
N GLY A 56 2.99 -9.09 -7.12
CA GLY A 56 2.02 -9.49 -8.14
C GLY A 56 0.59 -9.00 -7.90
N SER A 57 0.17 -8.86 -6.64
CA SER A 57 -1.19 -8.45 -6.29
C SER A 57 -1.37 -6.94 -6.13
N TYR A 58 -0.32 -6.22 -5.73
CA TYR A 58 -0.42 -4.79 -5.46
C TYR A 58 -0.74 -3.92 -6.68
N PRO A 59 -0.21 -4.18 -7.90
CA PRO A 59 -0.64 -3.47 -9.11
C PRO A 59 -2.16 -3.48 -9.30
N TYR A 60 -2.81 -4.61 -9.06
CA TYR A 60 -4.27 -4.72 -9.14
C TYR A 60 -4.96 -3.82 -8.10
N VAL A 61 -4.51 -3.87 -6.85
CA VAL A 61 -5.09 -3.07 -5.76
C VAL A 61 -4.99 -1.58 -6.06
N VAL A 62 -3.81 -1.13 -6.51
CA VAL A 62 -3.52 0.28 -6.81
C VAL A 62 -4.29 0.76 -8.02
N LEU A 63 -4.28 0.00 -9.12
CA LEU A 63 -5.01 0.39 -10.34
C LEU A 63 -6.52 0.38 -10.13
N LYS A 64 -7.02 -0.45 -9.21
CA LYS A 64 -8.45 -0.54 -8.93
C LYS A 64 -8.94 0.53 -7.95
N ILE A 65 -8.21 0.79 -6.88
CA ILE A 65 -8.63 1.74 -5.83
C ILE A 65 -8.07 3.16 -6.09
N GLY A 66 -7.01 3.28 -6.89
CA GLY A 66 -6.28 4.53 -7.11
C GLY A 66 -5.37 4.92 -5.94
N TYR A 67 -5.26 4.07 -4.91
CA TYR A 67 -4.41 4.28 -3.74
C TYR A 67 -3.93 2.94 -3.17
N GLY A 68 -2.73 2.94 -2.58
CA GLY A 68 -2.10 1.78 -1.97
C GLY A 68 -2.22 1.78 -0.44
N PRO A 69 -3.01 0.87 0.18
CA PRO A 69 -3.05 0.74 1.65
C PRO A 69 -1.69 0.31 2.21
N ASN A 70 -1.45 0.58 3.51
CA ASN A 70 -0.19 0.21 4.17
C ASN A 70 0.10 -1.29 4.03
N ILE A 71 1.04 -1.59 3.14
CA ILE A 71 1.38 -2.95 2.74
C ILE A 71 2.38 -3.60 3.70
N SER A 72 3.04 -2.80 4.55
CA SER A 72 3.96 -3.29 5.57
C SER A 72 3.24 -4.13 6.63
N VAL A 73 2.08 -3.67 7.10
CA VAL A 73 1.25 -4.44 8.03
C VAL A 73 0.80 -5.76 7.39
N VAL A 74 0.31 -5.70 6.15
CA VAL A 74 -0.13 -6.88 5.39
C VAL A 74 1.02 -7.88 5.19
N SER A 75 2.21 -7.39 4.81
CA SER A 75 3.40 -8.23 4.62
C SER A 75 3.87 -8.86 5.93
N ALA A 76 3.79 -8.15 7.06
CA ALA A 76 4.09 -8.71 8.39
C ALA A 76 3.14 -9.86 8.78
N PHE A 77 1.86 -9.76 8.41
CA PHE A 77 0.90 -10.83 8.64
C PHE A 77 1.17 -12.06 7.77
N PHE A 78 1.40 -11.87 6.47
CA PHE A 78 1.73 -12.98 5.56
C PHE A 78 3.04 -13.65 5.95
N GLY A 79 4.05 -12.88 6.34
CA GLY A 79 5.30 -13.42 6.85
C GLY A 79 5.12 -14.23 8.13
N TYR A 80 4.33 -13.73 9.09
CA TYR A 80 4.01 -14.50 10.30
C TYR A 80 3.25 -15.79 9.99
N LEU A 81 2.27 -15.75 9.08
CA LEU A 81 1.49 -16.92 8.69
C LEU A 81 2.39 -17.99 8.04
N ALA A 82 3.23 -17.58 7.09
CA ALA A 82 4.14 -18.47 6.40
C ALA A 82 5.20 -19.06 7.34
N LEU A 83 5.83 -18.24 8.20
CA LEU A 83 6.77 -18.71 9.20
C LEU A 83 6.11 -19.62 10.24
N SER A 84 4.86 -19.36 10.62
CA SER A 84 4.08 -20.22 11.52
C SER A 84 3.73 -21.56 10.88
N ALA A 85 3.40 -21.57 9.59
CA ALA A 85 3.16 -22.81 8.84
C ALA A 85 4.45 -23.65 8.76
N ILE A 86 5.60 -23.02 8.45
CA ILE A 86 6.90 -23.70 8.47
C ILE A 86 7.22 -24.21 9.88
N ALA A 87 6.95 -23.43 10.93
CA ALA A 87 7.15 -23.84 12.31
C ALA A 87 6.28 -25.04 12.71
N PHE A 88 5.06 -25.15 12.16
CA PHE A 88 4.18 -26.30 12.39
C PHE A 88 4.79 -27.60 11.85
N PHE A 89 5.42 -27.57 10.67
CA PHE A 89 6.06 -28.74 10.07
C PHE A 89 7.46 -29.04 10.63
N THR A 90 8.23 -28.00 10.98
CA THR A 90 9.64 -28.13 11.41
C THR A 90 9.83 -28.15 12.92
N GLY A 91 8.81 -27.77 13.70
CA GLY A 91 8.91 -27.59 15.15
C GLY A 91 9.68 -26.34 15.59
N ILE A 92 10.29 -25.59 14.65
CA ILE A 92 11.12 -24.43 14.97
C ILE A 92 10.30 -23.15 14.78
N ARG A 93 9.99 -22.47 15.89
CA ARG A 93 9.25 -21.21 15.88
C ARG A 93 10.02 -20.11 15.14
N GLY A 94 9.32 -19.41 14.24
CA GLY A 94 9.82 -18.21 13.59
C GLY A 94 9.94 -17.05 14.57
N THR A 95 10.96 -16.22 14.41
CA THR A 95 11.18 -15.04 15.26
C THR A 95 10.61 -13.77 14.63
N ARG A 96 10.30 -12.76 15.44
CA ARG A 96 9.93 -11.42 14.93
C ARG A 96 10.96 -10.82 13.98
N TRP A 97 12.24 -11.17 14.18
CA TRP A 97 13.36 -10.71 13.37
C TRP A 97 13.36 -11.32 11.97
N GLU A 98 13.06 -12.62 11.85
CA GLU A 98 12.83 -13.28 10.56
C GLU A 98 11.61 -12.68 9.86
N ASN A 99 10.55 -12.35 10.61
CA ASN A 99 9.37 -11.70 10.05
C ASN A 99 9.65 -10.26 9.58
N ASN A 100 10.58 -9.55 10.21
CA ASN A 100 11.02 -8.22 9.78
C ASN A 100 11.57 -8.25 8.35
N LEU A 101 12.40 -9.25 8.06
CA LEU A 101 12.97 -9.46 6.73
C LEU A 101 11.85 -9.69 5.69
N VAL A 102 10.87 -10.53 6.03
CA VAL A 102 9.73 -10.81 5.16
C VAL A 102 8.86 -9.58 4.92
N GLN A 103 8.56 -8.82 5.97
CA GLN A 103 7.78 -7.58 5.88
C GLN A 103 8.50 -6.54 5.00
N THR A 104 9.80 -6.37 5.19
CA THR A 104 10.61 -5.40 4.42
C THR A 104 10.64 -5.78 2.94
N ALA A 105 10.88 -7.06 2.63
CA ALA A 105 10.89 -7.56 1.26
C ALA A 105 9.51 -7.45 0.57
N GLY A 106 8.44 -7.80 1.30
CA GLY A 106 7.06 -7.65 0.80
C GLY A 106 6.72 -6.19 0.51
N THR A 107 7.10 -5.28 1.40
CA THR A 107 6.88 -3.83 1.21
C THR A 107 7.65 -3.31 -0.01
N ALA A 108 8.94 -3.63 -0.11
CA ALA A 108 9.75 -3.22 -1.25
C ALA A 108 9.20 -3.74 -2.58
N ALA A 109 8.73 -4.99 -2.63
CA ALA A 109 8.11 -5.56 -3.82
C ALA A 109 6.77 -4.90 -4.17
N GLY A 110 5.98 -4.52 -3.16
CA GLY A 110 4.77 -3.72 -3.31
C GLY A 110 5.06 -2.37 -3.96
N GLU A 111 5.98 -1.59 -3.39
CA GLU A 111 6.35 -0.27 -3.91
C GLU A 111 6.97 -0.34 -5.32
N ALA A 112 7.76 -1.38 -5.61
CA ALA A 112 8.21 -1.64 -6.97
C ALA A 112 7.05 -1.99 -7.92
N GLY A 113 6.07 -2.77 -7.44
CA GLY A 113 4.85 -3.12 -8.18
C GLY A 113 3.97 -1.90 -8.47
N PHE A 114 3.89 -0.92 -7.57
CA PHE A 114 3.15 0.33 -7.78
C PHE A 114 3.59 1.09 -9.06
N MET A 115 4.85 0.93 -9.49
CA MET A 115 5.36 1.54 -10.72
C MET A 115 4.66 1.05 -12.00
N CYS A 116 3.77 0.05 -11.91
CA CYS A 116 2.86 -0.31 -12.99
C CYS A 116 2.03 0.89 -13.50
N VAL A 117 1.73 1.88 -12.65
CA VAL A 117 1.02 3.10 -13.06
C VAL A 117 1.81 3.90 -14.08
N VAL A 118 3.13 3.98 -13.91
CA VAL A 118 4.02 4.68 -14.85
C VAL A 118 4.11 3.91 -16.17
N LEU A 119 4.21 2.57 -16.10
CA LEU A 119 4.20 1.72 -17.30
C LEU A 119 2.89 1.85 -18.07
N ALA A 120 1.74 1.81 -17.37
CA ALA A 120 0.43 2.01 -17.98
C ALA A 120 0.30 3.40 -18.64
N ALA A 121 0.85 4.44 -18.00
CA ALA A 121 0.89 5.77 -18.60
C ALA A 121 1.74 5.81 -19.88
N MET A 122 2.92 5.17 -19.88
CA MET A 122 3.76 5.05 -21.09
C MET A 122 3.01 4.33 -22.22
N ASP A 123 2.31 3.23 -21.92
CA ASP A 123 1.50 2.50 -22.90
C ASP A 123 0.34 3.36 -23.44
N MET A 124 -0.34 4.12 -22.59
CA MET A 124 -1.39 5.05 -23.00
C MET A 124 -0.87 6.18 -23.91
N LEU A 125 0.37 6.66 -23.68
CA LEU A 125 1.00 7.65 -24.55
C LEU A 125 1.41 7.03 -25.88
N ASN A 126 1.99 5.82 -25.88
CA ASN A 126 2.37 5.09 -27.10
C ASN A 126 1.14 4.79 -27.98
N ALA A 127 -0.04 4.58 -27.37
CA ALA A 127 -1.29 4.38 -28.09
C ALA A 127 -1.80 5.64 -28.82
N ARG A 128 -1.15 6.80 -28.65
CA ARG A 128 -1.50 8.08 -29.31
C ARG A 128 -0.35 8.57 -30.20
N PRO A 129 -0.24 8.07 -31.44
CA PRO A 129 0.84 8.44 -32.35
C PRO A 129 0.96 9.95 -32.61
N GLU A 130 -0.16 10.68 -32.49
CA GLU A 130 -0.26 12.14 -32.65
C GLU A 130 0.64 12.93 -31.69
N LEU A 131 1.01 12.34 -30.55
CA LEU A 131 1.86 12.98 -29.54
C LEU A 131 3.37 12.80 -29.82
N GLY A 132 3.75 12.00 -30.83
CA GLY A 132 5.15 11.73 -31.16
C GLY A 132 5.92 10.96 -30.09
N PHE A 133 5.22 10.33 -29.13
CA PHE A 133 5.84 9.52 -28.08
C PHE A 133 5.90 8.05 -28.50
N SER A 134 7.11 7.49 -28.56
CA SER A 134 7.34 6.07 -28.86
C SER A 134 8.45 5.51 -27.97
N LEU A 135 8.07 4.97 -26.81
CA LEU A 135 8.97 4.33 -25.86
C LEU A 135 8.42 2.96 -25.47
N HIS A 136 8.98 1.90 -26.05
CA HIS A 136 8.64 0.53 -25.69
C HIS A 136 9.80 -0.08 -24.89
N LEU A 137 9.56 -0.30 -23.59
CA LEU A 137 10.56 -0.90 -22.70
C LEU A 137 10.42 -2.43 -22.75
N SER A 138 11.53 -3.11 -23.01
CA SER A 138 11.60 -4.57 -22.84
C SER A 138 11.54 -4.93 -21.35
N SER A 139 11.11 -6.15 -21.04
CA SER A 139 11.04 -6.64 -19.64
C SER A 139 12.38 -6.51 -18.90
N LEU A 140 13.51 -6.67 -19.61
CA LEU A 140 14.83 -6.52 -19.02
C LEU A 140 15.18 -5.06 -18.72
N GLN A 141 14.77 -4.12 -19.58
CA GLN A 141 14.93 -2.68 -19.32
C GLN A 141 14.08 -2.24 -18.14
N ILE A 142 12.84 -2.73 -18.03
CA ILE A 142 11.97 -2.47 -16.88
C ILE A 142 12.60 -3.03 -15.61
N PHE A 143 13.06 -4.29 -15.64
CA PHE A 143 13.74 -4.92 -14.51
C PHE A 143 14.98 -4.13 -14.08
N GLY A 144 15.85 -3.76 -15.03
CA GLY A 144 17.05 -2.98 -14.75
C GLY A 144 16.73 -1.61 -14.15
N TRP A 145 15.75 -0.90 -14.73
CA TRP A 145 15.31 0.40 -14.24
C TRP A 145 14.76 0.33 -12.82
N LEU A 146 13.82 -0.56 -12.55
CA LEU A 146 13.20 -0.71 -11.23
C LEU A 146 14.21 -1.22 -10.19
N SER A 147 15.13 -2.09 -10.58
CA SER A 147 16.19 -2.58 -9.69
C SER A 147 17.15 -1.46 -9.28
N VAL A 148 17.60 -0.63 -10.23
CA VAL A 148 18.47 0.52 -9.93
C VAL A 148 17.74 1.55 -9.07
N ALA A 149 16.49 1.88 -9.40
CA ALA A 149 15.67 2.78 -8.61
C ALA A 149 15.49 2.28 -7.16
N GLY A 150 15.20 0.98 -7.00
CA GLY A 150 15.09 0.34 -5.68
C GLY A 150 16.38 0.38 -4.89
N LEU A 151 17.53 0.11 -5.52
CA LEU A 151 18.85 0.18 -4.88
C LEU A 151 19.17 1.59 -4.37
N ILE A 152 18.88 2.62 -5.17
CA ILE A 152 19.03 4.02 -4.76
C ILE A 152 18.14 4.30 -3.54
N GLY A 153 16.89 3.81 -3.55
CA GLY A 153 15.98 3.93 -2.41
C GLY A 153 16.54 3.32 -1.12
N VAL A 154 17.15 2.12 -1.20
CA VAL A 154 17.80 1.48 -0.04
C VAL A 154 18.96 2.30 0.50
N LEU A 155 19.79 2.88 -0.38
CA LEU A 155 20.92 3.72 0.03
C LEU A 155 20.47 5.02 0.71
N LEU A 156 19.39 5.63 0.20
CA LEU A 156 18.84 6.86 0.78
C LEU A 156 18.00 6.62 2.05
N ALA A 157 17.49 5.39 2.26
CA ALA A 157 16.64 5.09 3.42
C ALA A 157 17.35 5.35 4.76
N VAL A 158 18.65 5.03 4.87
CA VAL A 158 19.42 5.19 6.11
C VAL A 158 19.57 6.67 6.52
N PRO A 159 20.15 7.57 5.69
CA PRO A 159 20.31 8.97 6.09
C PRO A 159 18.97 9.68 6.31
N LEU A 160 17.95 9.39 5.49
CA LEU A 160 16.62 9.99 5.66
C LEU A 160 15.96 9.54 6.96
N ARG A 161 16.13 8.28 7.35
CA ARG A 161 15.65 7.78 8.64
C ARG A 161 16.36 8.50 9.79
N CYS A 162 17.69 8.61 9.74
CA CYS A 162 18.46 9.24 10.80
C CYS A 162 18.03 10.70 11.00
N HIS A 163 17.93 11.47 9.91
CA HIS A 163 17.44 12.84 9.96
C HIS A 163 15.99 12.86 10.47
N TYR A 164 15.02 12.46 9.64
CA TYR A 164 13.61 12.69 9.95
C TYR A 164 13.08 12.00 11.22
N ILE A 165 13.60 10.84 11.58
CA ILE A 165 13.09 10.06 12.71
C ILE A 165 13.97 10.21 13.95
N ASP A 166 15.29 10.06 13.81
CA ASP A 166 16.15 10.06 15.00
C ASP A 166 16.49 11.50 15.45
N ASP A 167 16.75 12.43 14.51
CA ASP A 167 17.10 13.83 14.82
C ASP A 167 15.86 14.73 14.95
N GLU A 168 15.00 14.79 13.93
CA GLU A 168 13.79 15.63 13.92
C GLU A 168 12.61 15.03 14.69
N ASN A 169 12.67 13.73 15.05
CA ASN A 169 11.64 13.02 15.82
C ASN A 169 10.23 13.16 15.21
N LEU A 170 10.14 13.11 13.88
CA LEU A 170 8.87 13.17 13.17
C LEU A 170 8.07 11.88 13.37
N PRO A 171 6.72 11.96 13.34
CA PRO A 171 5.87 10.78 13.41
C PRO A 171 6.17 9.81 12.26
N PHE A 172 6.43 8.54 12.60
CA PHE A 172 6.63 7.46 11.63
C PHE A 172 5.49 6.44 11.72
N PRO A 173 4.25 6.81 11.34
CA PRO A 173 3.06 6.02 11.62
C PRO A 173 3.08 4.64 10.95
N ASP A 174 3.51 4.56 9.69
CA ASP A 174 3.46 3.31 8.92
C ASP A 174 4.42 2.25 9.47
N GLY A 175 5.68 2.62 9.73
CA GLY A 175 6.64 1.70 10.32
C GLY A 175 6.35 1.40 11.79
N THR A 176 5.77 2.35 12.54
CA THR A 176 5.28 2.08 13.91
C THR A 176 4.16 1.05 13.89
N ALA A 177 3.19 1.17 12.98
CA ALA A 177 2.11 0.20 12.83
C ALA A 177 2.62 -1.20 12.43
N ALA A 178 3.61 -1.28 11.54
CA ALA A 178 4.26 -2.54 11.17
C ALA A 178 4.99 -3.17 12.38
N GLY A 179 5.75 -2.36 13.13
CA GLY A 179 6.47 -2.79 14.34
C GLY A 179 5.53 -3.31 15.43
N GLU A 180 4.48 -2.55 15.76
CA GLU A 180 3.45 -2.96 16.72
C GLU A 180 2.75 -4.25 16.28
N THR A 181 2.44 -4.39 14.98
CA THR A 181 1.88 -5.63 14.42
C THR A 181 2.81 -6.82 14.67
N MET A 182 4.11 -6.66 14.41
CA MET A 182 5.08 -7.73 14.63
C MET A 182 5.26 -8.07 16.11
N MET A 183 5.26 -7.08 17.00
CA MET A 183 5.31 -7.32 18.45
C MET A 183 4.09 -8.07 18.95
N VAL A 184 2.90 -7.65 18.49
CA VAL A 184 1.63 -8.31 18.77
C VAL A 184 1.62 -9.77 18.31
N LEU A 185 2.16 -10.04 17.12
CA LEU A 185 2.23 -11.38 16.55
C LEU A 185 3.22 -12.28 17.31
N ASP A 186 4.23 -11.71 17.95
CA ASP A 186 5.26 -12.47 18.68
C ASP A 186 4.96 -12.68 20.17
N LEU A 187 4.40 -11.68 20.86
CA LEU A 187 4.31 -11.69 22.33
C LEU A 187 3.19 -12.57 22.89
N ASP A 188 2.03 -12.65 22.23
CA ASP A 188 0.86 -13.30 22.81
C ASP A 188 0.24 -14.32 21.86
N LYS A 189 0.47 -15.62 22.12
CA LYS A 189 -0.10 -16.72 21.32
C LYS A 189 -1.62 -16.66 21.24
N THR A 190 -2.30 -16.17 22.28
CA THR A 190 -3.76 -16.11 22.30
C THR A 190 -4.28 -14.96 21.45
N GLN A 191 -3.69 -13.77 21.60
CA GLN A 191 -4.08 -12.62 20.78
C GLN A 191 -3.62 -12.75 19.33
N ALA A 192 -2.44 -13.32 19.08
CA ALA A 192 -1.95 -13.64 17.74
C ALA A 192 -2.89 -14.63 17.05
N ARG A 193 -3.34 -15.69 17.73
CA ARG A 193 -4.33 -16.63 17.17
C ARG A 193 -5.65 -15.95 16.83
N ALA A 194 -6.17 -15.07 17.67
CA ALA A 194 -7.42 -14.36 17.40
C ALA A 194 -7.29 -13.49 16.14
N ARG A 195 -6.21 -12.69 16.02
CA ARG A 195 -5.96 -11.81 14.87
C ARG A 195 -5.70 -12.59 13.59
N VAL A 196 -4.93 -13.68 13.66
CA VAL A 196 -4.66 -14.57 12.53
C VAL A 196 -5.94 -15.28 12.08
N ARG A 197 -6.80 -15.72 13.01
CA ARG A 197 -8.12 -16.28 12.67
C ARG A 197 -9.02 -15.25 12.01
N ALA A 198 -9.05 -14.01 12.51
CA ALA A 198 -9.81 -12.94 11.89
C ALA A 198 -9.33 -12.66 10.46
N LEU A 199 -8.01 -12.60 10.23
CA LEU A 199 -7.44 -12.46 8.90
C LEU A 199 -7.74 -13.66 8.01
N GLY A 200 -7.66 -14.88 8.55
CA GLY A 200 -8.03 -16.11 7.83
C GLY A 200 -9.50 -16.12 7.41
N TRP A 201 -10.40 -15.71 8.29
CA TRP A 201 -11.82 -15.53 7.95
C TRP A 201 -12.04 -14.41 6.93
N GLY A 202 -11.32 -13.30 7.04
CA GLY A 202 -11.37 -12.21 6.07
C GLY A 202 -10.88 -12.64 4.68
N LEU A 203 -9.81 -13.42 4.62
CA LEU A 203 -9.28 -14.00 3.38
C LEU A 203 -10.27 -15.01 2.79
N LEU A 204 -10.85 -15.90 3.60
CA LEU A 204 -11.86 -16.86 3.16
C LEU A 204 -13.12 -16.14 2.67
N ALA A 205 -13.61 -15.14 3.39
CA ALA A 205 -14.76 -14.34 2.95
C ALA A 205 -14.45 -13.58 1.65
N SER A 206 -13.25 -13.02 1.51
CA SER A 206 -12.81 -12.35 0.28
C SER A 206 -12.70 -13.33 -0.89
N ALA A 207 -12.17 -14.54 -0.65
CA ALA A 207 -12.06 -15.58 -1.66
C ALA A 207 -13.45 -16.11 -2.07
N LEU A 208 -14.36 -16.32 -1.12
CA LEU A 208 -15.73 -16.75 -1.40
C LEU A 208 -16.51 -15.68 -2.14
N THR A 209 -16.41 -14.42 -1.73
CA THR A 209 -17.09 -13.31 -2.43
C THR A 209 -16.53 -13.13 -3.84
N ALA A 210 -15.22 -13.21 -4.04
CA ALA A 210 -14.62 -13.22 -5.37
C ALA A 210 -15.06 -14.44 -6.18
N PHE A 211 -15.10 -15.63 -5.58
CA PHE A 211 -15.62 -16.84 -6.24
C PHE A 211 -17.07 -16.65 -6.65
N PHE A 212 -18.00 -16.25 -5.78
CA PHE A 212 -19.40 -16.07 -6.17
C PHE A 212 -19.63 -14.91 -7.16
N ARG A 213 -18.78 -13.88 -7.15
CA ARG A 213 -18.85 -12.76 -8.10
C ARG A 213 -18.28 -13.12 -9.47
N ASP A 214 -17.15 -13.83 -9.51
CA ASP A 214 -16.31 -14.02 -10.70
C ASP A 214 -16.36 -15.47 -11.24
N PHE A 215 -16.97 -16.44 -10.52
CA PHE A 215 -17.14 -17.84 -10.94
C PHE A 215 -18.24 -17.96 -12.02
N HIS A 216 -17.85 -17.63 -13.24
CA HIS A 216 -18.60 -17.94 -14.44
C HIS A 216 -18.32 -19.40 -14.83
N TRP A 217 -19.11 -20.36 -14.33
CA TRP A 217 -19.18 -21.66 -14.99
C TRP A 217 -19.62 -21.41 -16.43
N LYS A 218 -18.87 -21.92 -17.42
CA LYS A 218 -19.08 -21.77 -18.86
C LYS A 218 -20.42 -22.37 -19.36
N ALA A 219 -21.57 -21.96 -18.83
CA ALA A 219 -22.89 -22.43 -19.24
C ALA A 219 -23.68 -21.30 -19.90
N THR A 220 -23.70 -21.42 -21.22
CA THR A 220 -24.48 -20.86 -22.32
C THR A 220 -25.99 -20.62 -22.11
N LEU A 221 -26.51 -20.59 -20.88
CA LEU A 221 -27.94 -20.34 -20.59
C LEU A 221 -28.16 -19.38 -19.40
N ALA A 222 -27.11 -19.01 -18.67
CA ALA A 222 -27.19 -18.20 -17.44
C ALA A 222 -27.18 -16.68 -17.66
N GLY A 223 -27.26 -16.19 -18.91
CA GLY A 223 -27.44 -14.76 -19.20
C GLY A 223 -28.73 -14.17 -18.61
N LYS A 224 -29.76 -15.01 -18.40
CA LYS A 224 -31.02 -14.61 -17.74
C LYS A 224 -31.03 -14.82 -16.22
N ALA A 225 -30.22 -15.74 -15.69
CA ALA A 225 -30.14 -15.99 -14.24
C ALA A 225 -29.40 -14.88 -13.48
N ARG A 226 -28.58 -14.08 -14.18
CA ARG A 226 -27.94 -12.86 -13.65
C ARG A 226 -28.95 -11.81 -13.13
N GLN A 227 -30.20 -11.86 -13.56
CA GLN A 227 -31.27 -10.97 -13.07
C GLN A 227 -31.87 -11.38 -11.71
N LEU A 228 -31.64 -12.62 -11.23
CA LEU A 228 -32.38 -13.16 -10.07
C LEU A 228 -31.57 -13.28 -8.78
N LEU A 229 -30.24 -13.11 -8.82
CA LEU A 229 -29.44 -12.89 -7.61
C LEU A 229 -28.72 -11.53 -7.70
N PRO A 230 -29.31 -10.45 -7.17
CA PRO A 230 -28.65 -9.16 -7.06
C PRO A 230 -27.72 -9.15 -5.84
N PHE A 231 -26.83 -10.14 -5.72
CA PHE A 231 -25.88 -10.17 -4.63
C PHE A 231 -24.64 -9.36 -5.04
N ILE A 232 -24.74 -8.06 -4.75
CA ILE A 232 -23.71 -7.02 -4.80
C ILE A 232 -23.40 -6.49 -6.22
N PRO A 233 -24.04 -5.38 -6.65
CA PRO A 233 -23.56 -4.64 -7.82
C PRO A 233 -22.13 -4.16 -7.54
N GLY A 234 -21.19 -4.59 -8.38
CA GLY A 234 -19.77 -4.22 -8.27
C GLY A 234 -19.54 -2.72 -8.48
N GLU A 235 -20.34 -2.07 -9.31
CA GLU A 235 -20.29 -0.63 -9.54
C GLU A 235 -21.73 -0.10 -9.56
N ILE A 236 -22.04 0.86 -8.68
CA ILE A 236 -23.32 1.57 -8.69
C ILE A 236 -23.04 2.97 -9.24
N PRO A 237 -23.32 3.24 -10.53
CA PRO A 237 -23.08 4.56 -11.11
C PRO A 237 -24.03 5.60 -10.51
N PHE A 238 -23.55 6.83 -10.33
CA PHE A 238 -24.37 7.94 -9.86
C PHE A 238 -25.20 8.53 -11.01
N GLY A 239 -26.29 7.86 -11.37
CA GLY A 239 -27.20 8.26 -12.45
C GLY A 239 -26.58 8.18 -13.85
N ALA A 240 -27.27 8.70 -14.87
CA ALA A 240 -26.83 8.65 -16.26
C ALA A 240 -25.53 9.45 -16.51
N HIS A 241 -25.34 10.55 -15.78
CA HIS A 241 -24.13 11.37 -15.84
C HIS A 241 -22.93 10.67 -15.17
N GLY A 242 -23.17 9.95 -14.06
CA GLY A 242 -22.15 9.11 -13.44
C GLY A 242 -21.75 7.93 -14.32
N ALA A 243 -22.66 7.34 -15.08
CA ALA A 243 -22.32 6.31 -16.05
C ALA A 243 -21.39 6.81 -17.18
N ALA A 244 -21.60 8.04 -17.67
CA ALA A 244 -20.75 8.65 -18.69
C ALA A 244 -19.34 8.99 -18.19
N LEU A 245 -19.22 9.41 -16.93
CA LEU A 245 -17.95 9.75 -16.28
C LEU A 245 -17.29 8.56 -15.57
N ARG A 246 -17.87 7.35 -15.65
CA ARG A 246 -17.50 6.18 -14.83
C ARG A 246 -17.45 6.49 -13.32
N MET A 247 -18.27 7.44 -12.89
CA MET A 247 -18.43 7.81 -11.50
C MET A 247 -19.50 6.93 -10.86
N GLY A 248 -19.07 6.10 -9.92
CA GLY A 248 -19.94 5.24 -9.15
C GLY A 248 -19.32 4.86 -7.82
N THR A 249 -20.06 4.08 -7.04
CA THR A 249 -19.53 3.44 -5.83
C THR A 249 -19.28 1.96 -6.10
N GLU A 250 -18.06 1.51 -5.86
CA GLU A 250 -17.74 0.09 -5.79
C GLU A 250 -17.73 -0.35 -4.33
N VAL A 251 -18.68 -1.21 -3.98
CA VAL A 251 -18.70 -1.87 -2.66
C VAL A 251 -17.95 -3.17 -2.78
N SER A 252 -16.68 -3.16 -2.36
CA SER A 252 -15.83 -4.36 -2.32
C SER A 252 -15.25 -4.58 -0.93
N LEU A 253 -15.01 -5.84 -0.57
CA LEU A 253 -14.29 -6.19 0.68
C LEU A 253 -12.89 -5.57 0.70
N LEU A 254 -12.27 -5.42 -0.47
CA LEU A 254 -10.99 -4.74 -0.62
C LEU A 254 -11.09 -3.26 -0.24
N SER A 255 -12.11 -2.54 -0.73
CA SER A 255 -12.35 -1.12 -0.40
C SER A 255 -12.65 -0.94 1.09
N ILE A 256 -13.48 -1.81 1.67
CA ILE A 256 -13.82 -1.79 3.10
C ILE A 256 -12.58 -2.08 3.95
N GLY A 257 -11.83 -3.14 3.63
CA GLY A 257 -10.61 -3.52 4.33
C GLY A 257 -9.54 -2.44 4.27
N SER A 258 -9.33 -1.84 3.09
CA SER A 258 -8.43 -0.71 2.90
C SER A 258 -8.82 0.48 3.77
N GLY A 259 -10.12 0.85 3.78
CA GLY A 259 -10.63 1.95 4.61
C GLY A 259 -10.45 1.72 6.12
N ILE A 260 -10.59 0.47 6.60
CA ILE A 260 -10.34 0.12 8.01
C ILE A 260 -8.86 0.30 8.37
N ILE A 261 -7.94 -0.08 7.48
CA ILE A 261 -6.48 0.06 7.70
C ILE A 261 -6.07 1.53 7.73
N VAL A 262 -6.60 2.32 6.80
CA VAL A 262 -6.24 3.74 6.60
C VAL A 262 -6.90 4.65 7.66
N GLY A 263 -8.11 4.29 8.09
CA GLY A 263 -8.86 5.01 9.10
C GLY A 263 -9.76 6.11 8.53
N LEU A 264 -10.74 6.50 9.36
CA LEU A 264 -11.85 7.34 8.92
C LEU A 264 -11.42 8.76 8.49
N ARG A 265 -10.46 9.37 9.19
CA ARG A 265 -10.04 10.76 8.91
C ARG A 265 -9.46 10.90 7.50
N VAL A 266 -8.52 10.02 7.15
CA VAL A 266 -7.89 10.02 5.82
C VAL A 266 -8.92 9.64 4.76
N THR A 267 -9.76 8.65 5.03
CA THR A 267 -10.84 8.23 4.10
C THR A 267 -11.83 9.38 3.82
N LEU A 268 -12.21 10.16 4.83
CA LEU A 268 -13.08 11.33 4.67
C LEU A 268 -12.39 12.46 3.91
N ALA A 269 -11.11 12.71 4.16
CA ALA A 269 -10.34 13.71 3.42
C ALA A 269 -10.20 13.34 1.94
N MET A 270 -9.89 12.06 1.64
CA MET A 270 -9.88 11.53 0.28
C MET A 270 -11.27 11.60 -0.37
N GLY A 271 -12.33 11.29 0.39
CA GLY A 271 -13.71 11.42 -0.04
C GLY A 271 -14.08 12.85 -0.42
N LEU A 272 -13.68 13.83 0.40
CA LEU A 272 -13.86 15.25 0.08
C LEU A 272 -13.11 15.64 -1.21
N GLY A 273 -11.86 15.18 -1.36
CA GLY A 273 -11.10 15.36 -2.59
C GLY A 273 -11.80 14.77 -3.81
N MET A 274 -12.41 13.59 -3.67
CA MET A 274 -13.20 12.95 -4.72
C MET A 274 -14.42 13.80 -5.11
N VAL A 275 -15.18 14.33 -4.14
CA VAL A 275 -16.32 15.22 -4.43
C VAL A 275 -15.85 16.47 -5.16
N ILE A 276 -14.77 17.10 -4.73
CA ILE A 276 -14.25 18.31 -5.38
C ILE A 276 -13.81 18.00 -6.82
N SER A 277 -13.01 16.94 -7.02
CA SER A 277 -12.40 16.63 -8.31
C SER A 277 -13.37 16.04 -9.32
N TRP A 278 -14.33 15.23 -8.88
CA TRP A 278 -15.22 14.50 -9.80
C TRP A 278 -16.65 15.04 -9.83
N VAL A 279 -17.16 15.61 -8.74
CA VAL A 279 -18.55 16.12 -8.70
C VAL A 279 -18.61 17.61 -8.99
N ILE A 280 -17.70 18.41 -8.40
CA ILE A 280 -17.75 19.88 -8.48
C ILE A 280 -16.96 20.41 -9.68
N SER A 281 -15.73 19.94 -9.87
CA SER A 281 -14.82 20.48 -10.90
C SER A 281 -15.31 20.26 -12.34
N PRO A 282 -15.79 19.08 -12.75
CA PRO A 282 -16.17 18.84 -14.14
C PRO A 282 -17.28 19.79 -14.66
N PRO A 283 -18.44 19.96 -13.98
CA PRO A 283 -19.47 20.89 -14.48
C PRO A 283 -18.99 22.35 -14.51
N LEU A 284 -18.14 22.76 -13.56
CA LEU A 284 -17.56 24.11 -13.56
C LEU A 284 -16.64 24.35 -14.76
N LEU A 285 -15.84 23.36 -15.15
CA LEU A 285 -14.91 23.47 -16.28
C LEU A 285 -15.66 23.48 -17.63
N THR A 286 -16.71 22.68 -17.75
CA THR A 286 -17.52 22.60 -18.98
C THR A 286 -18.40 23.84 -19.17
N THR A 287 -19.04 24.33 -18.10
CA THR A 287 -19.85 25.56 -18.17
C THR A 287 -19.02 26.80 -18.49
N ARG A 288 -17.72 26.79 -18.18
CA ARG A 288 -16.78 27.87 -18.52
C ARG A 288 -16.07 27.65 -19.87
N HIS A 289 -16.46 26.64 -20.65
CA HIS A 289 -15.86 26.28 -21.94
C HIS A 289 -14.33 26.06 -21.89
N ILE A 290 -13.79 25.67 -20.73
CA ILE A 290 -12.37 25.33 -20.57
C ILE A 290 -12.12 23.91 -21.13
N VAL A 291 -13.12 23.04 -21.05
CA VAL A 291 -13.10 21.67 -21.59
C VAL A 291 -14.24 21.52 -22.59
N ALA A 292 -13.93 21.00 -23.78
CA ALA A 292 -14.85 20.91 -24.91
C ALA A 292 -16.04 19.98 -24.65
N ASP A 293 -15.81 18.82 -24.03
CA ASP A 293 -16.85 17.84 -23.70
C ASP A 293 -16.49 17.03 -22.45
N GLN A 294 -17.50 16.59 -21.70
CA GLN A 294 -17.35 15.68 -20.55
C GLN A 294 -17.41 14.21 -20.98
N THR A 295 -16.53 13.83 -21.89
CA THR A 295 -16.43 12.45 -22.36
C THR A 295 -15.09 11.87 -21.95
N TYR A 296 -15.12 10.67 -21.37
CA TYR A 296 -13.95 9.82 -21.40
C TYR A 296 -13.77 9.37 -22.85
N GLY A 297 -12.71 9.82 -23.51
CA GLY A 297 -12.30 9.22 -24.77
C GLY A 297 -12.16 7.71 -24.54
N LEU A 298 -13.01 6.91 -25.19
CA LEU A 298 -12.83 5.48 -25.26
C LEU A 298 -11.47 5.26 -25.92
N VAL A 299 -10.45 4.98 -25.12
CA VAL A 299 -9.21 4.38 -25.61
C VAL A 299 -9.59 2.94 -25.94
N LEU A 300 -10.11 2.75 -27.15
CA LEU A 300 -10.19 1.45 -27.82
C LEU A 300 -8.89 1.21 -28.56
#